data_AF-A0A398AFF9-F1
#
_entry.id   AF-A0A398AFF9-F1
#
_cell.length_a   1.000
_cell.length_b   1.000
_cell.length_c   1.000
_cell.angle_alpha   90.00
_cell.angle_beta   90.00
_cell.angle_gamma   90.00
#
_symmetry.space_group_name_H-M   'P 1'
#
loop_
_entity.id
_entity.type
_entity.pdbx_description
1 polymer ?
#
loop_
_entity_poly.entity_id
_entity_poly.type
_entity_poly.pdbx_seq_one_letter_code
_entity_poly.pdbx_strand_id
1 'polypeptide(L)'
;MAPLISVKDLRRTLHHSCSIESVHDHHLEFVALEDNLFSLSQHSVYAQLNDPSATATGGGDVEEMVEKIADGLFHVLATLGVVPVIRCPVGGAAEMVAVSLDTKLRHHLRLLSFVQEQQQSHDDLPRPLLCIFDRNFDLAVGIQHDFRYRPLVHDLLGLKLNGLVIPGAQKKKIFLDTSSSDPFWSSANTSLEFPQVASEIEAHLNKYKQDVEEVSRSTDLIGGGNTKHLMDSVNSLPDLTDRKQVIDIDKHTNIATFLLGQIKERSLDVYTTKENAMMMGGARINLSDLPSVLKSKGTKMDKLRFAIIYLLSLDTPDLEANKENI
;
A
#
# COMPACT_ATOMS: atom_id res chain seq x y z
N MET A 1 -13.26 15.55 11.25
CA MET A 1 -14.63 15.40 11.77
C MET A 1 -15.53 16.41 11.08
N ALA A 2 -16.15 16.03 9.96
CA ALA A 2 -17.40 16.70 9.57
C ALA A 2 -18.49 16.07 10.45
N PRO A 3 -19.41 16.85 11.04
CA PRO A 3 -20.50 16.27 11.79
C PRO A 3 -21.37 15.47 10.81
N LEU A 4 -21.81 14.27 11.23
CA LEU A 4 -22.96 13.61 10.64
C LEU A 4 -24.14 14.59 10.74
N ILE A 5 -24.36 15.40 9.70
CA ILE A 5 -25.60 16.15 9.56
C ILE A 5 -26.67 15.08 9.51
N SER A 6 -27.46 14.97 10.59
CA SER A 6 -28.59 14.06 10.60
C SER A 6 -29.45 14.39 9.39
N VAL A 7 -30.00 13.39 8.68
CA VAL A 7 -30.99 13.60 7.62
C VAL A 7 -32.12 14.55 8.09
N LYS A 8 -32.40 14.57 9.40
CA LYS A 8 -33.32 15.50 10.06
C LYS A 8 -32.86 16.96 9.99
N ASP A 9 -31.58 17.22 10.18
CA ASP A 9 -30.99 18.57 10.10
C ASP A 9 -30.82 19.04 8.65
N LEU A 10 -30.50 18.11 7.75
CA LEU A 10 -30.55 18.37 6.31
C LEU A 10 -31.98 18.77 5.90
N ARG A 11 -32.98 17.99 6.32
CA ARG A 11 -34.40 18.29 6.05
C ARG A 11 -34.85 19.63 6.62
N ARG A 12 -34.43 20.00 7.83
CA ARG A 12 -34.71 21.31 8.45
C ARG A 12 -34.17 22.48 7.63
N THR A 13 -32.98 22.32 7.07
CA THR A 13 -32.31 23.36 6.27
C THR A 13 -32.87 23.45 4.86
N LEU A 14 -33.39 22.34 4.32
CA LEU A 14 -33.92 22.24 2.96
C LEU A 14 -35.36 22.70 2.78
N HIS A 15 -36.08 23.08 3.85
CA HIS A 15 -37.43 23.64 3.75
C HIS A 15 -37.53 24.90 2.86
N HIS A 16 -36.39 25.50 2.46
CA HIS A 16 -36.33 26.68 1.59
C HIS A 16 -35.64 26.45 0.23
N SER A 17 -35.13 25.25 -0.09
CA SER A 17 -34.28 25.01 -1.27
C SER A 17 -34.79 23.86 -2.13
N CYS A 18 -35.39 24.18 -3.28
CA CYS A 18 -35.99 23.23 -4.23
C CYS A 18 -34.99 22.58 -5.21
N SER A 19 -33.72 22.38 -4.82
CA SER A 19 -32.64 22.00 -5.76
C SER A 19 -31.93 20.68 -5.47
N ILE A 20 -32.48 19.81 -4.62
CA ILE A 20 -31.91 18.48 -4.34
C ILE A 20 -32.81 17.40 -4.91
N GLU A 21 -32.29 16.62 -5.85
CA GLU A 21 -33.00 15.53 -6.53
C GLU A 21 -32.96 14.22 -5.73
N SER A 22 -31.79 13.83 -5.23
CA SER A 22 -31.62 12.64 -4.41
C SER A 22 -30.42 12.74 -3.45
N VAL A 23 -30.45 11.93 -2.40
CA VAL A 23 -29.36 11.77 -1.44
C VAL A 23 -29.08 10.28 -1.33
N HIS A 24 -27.83 9.90 -1.57
CA HIS A 24 -27.37 8.52 -1.56
C HIS A 24 -26.16 8.37 -0.64
N ASP A 25 -26.16 7.31 0.17
CA ASP A 25 -24.95 6.84 0.84
C ASP A 25 -24.24 5.85 -0.09
N HIS A 26 -22.98 6.11 -0.40
CA HIS A 26 -22.20 5.31 -1.33
C HIS A 26 -21.18 4.40 -0.64
N HIS A 27 -21.02 4.50 0.68
CA HIS A 27 -20.10 3.64 1.43
C HIS A 27 -18.64 3.62 0.93
N LEU A 28 -18.06 4.80 0.63
CA LEU A 28 -16.73 4.95 0.01
C LEU A 28 -15.66 5.55 0.93
N GLU A 29 -15.72 5.34 2.25
CA GLU A 29 -14.73 5.89 3.19
C GLU A 29 -13.45 5.02 3.29
N PHE A 30 -12.84 4.75 2.14
CA PHE A 30 -11.54 4.09 2.03
C PHE A 30 -10.87 4.45 0.70
N VAL A 31 -9.57 4.18 0.61
CA VAL A 31 -8.79 4.37 -0.62
C VAL A 31 -8.33 3.02 -1.14
N ALA A 32 -8.78 2.62 -2.31
CA ALA A 32 -8.21 1.51 -3.06
C ALA A 32 -6.88 1.95 -3.67
N LEU A 33 -5.78 1.29 -3.28
CA LEU A 33 -4.45 1.54 -3.83
C LEU A 33 -4.14 0.56 -4.95
N GLU A 34 -4.63 -0.69 -4.83
CA GLU A 34 -4.53 -1.77 -5.81
C GLU A 34 -5.74 -2.70 -5.68
N ASP A 35 -5.87 -3.65 -6.60
CA ASP A 35 -6.95 -4.64 -6.62
C ASP A 35 -7.12 -5.40 -5.29
N ASN A 36 -6.01 -5.64 -4.58
CA ASN A 36 -5.97 -6.37 -3.31
C ASN A 36 -5.36 -5.55 -2.15
N LEU A 37 -5.24 -4.22 -2.30
CA LEU A 37 -4.69 -3.34 -1.28
C LEU A 37 -5.53 -2.08 -1.12
N PHE A 38 -5.99 -1.82 0.10
CA PHE A 38 -6.68 -0.59 0.46
C PHE A 38 -6.07 0.05 1.71
N SER A 39 -6.41 1.31 1.93
CA SER A 39 -6.08 2.06 3.14
C SER A 39 -7.31 2.82 3.63
N LEU A 40 -7.53 2.82 4.94
CA LEU A 40 -8.53 3.68 5.57
C LEU A 40 -8.07 5.14 5.69
N SER A 41 -6.85 5.48 5.25
CA SER A 41 -6.26 6.82 5.32
C SER A 41 -6.24 7.44 6.72
N GLN A 42 -6.18 6.59 7.75
CA GLN A 42 -6.07 7.00 9.14
C GLN A 42 -4.60 6.98 9.55
N HIS A 43 -4.08 8.13 9.98
CA HIS A 43 -2.68 8.29 10.34
C HIS A 43 -2.48 8.22 11.86
N SER A 44 -1.31 7.72 12.27
CA SER A 44 -0.90 7.68 13.69
C SER A 44 -1.80 6.87 14.62
N VAL A 45 -2.68 6.02 14.08
CA VAL A 45 -3.61 5.18 14.86
C VAL A 45 -2.87 4.30 15.86
N TYR A 46 -1.75 3.68 15.46
CA TYR A 46 -0.95 2.87 16.37
C TYR A 46 -0.43 3.65 17.58
N ALA A 47 0.07 4.88 17.35
CA ALA A 47 0.56 5.72 18.44
C ALA A 47 -0.57 6.17 19.36
N GLN A 48 -1.73 6.53 18.80
CA GLN A 48 -2.90 6.98 19.56
C GLN A 48 -3.52 5.84 20.39
N LEU A 49 -3.64 4.63 19.84
CA LEU A 49 -4.15 3.45 20.56
C LEU A 49 -3.25 3.02 21.72
N ASN A 50 -1.94 3.31 21.64
CA ASN A 50 -0.96 2.96 22.67
C ASN A 50 -0.54 4.16 23.52
N ASP A 51 -1.22 5.30 23.40
CA ASP A 51 -0.92 6.50 24.20
C ASP A 51 -1.40 6.27 25.65
N PRO A 52 -0.51 6.27 26.66
CA PRO A 52 -0.89 6.09 28.05
C PRO A 52 -1.85 7.17 28.56
N SER A 53 -1.90 8.33 27.92
CA SER A 53 -2.81 9.42 28.28
C SER A 53 -4.24 9.23 27.75
N ALA A 54 -4.45 8.40 26.72
CA ALA A 54 -5.78 8.12 26.16
C ALA A 54 -6.68 7.35 27.13
N THR A 55 -6.09 6.60 28.07
CA THR A 55 -6.83 5.96 29.17
C THR A 55 -7.17 6.93 30.29
N ALA A 56 -6.41 8.02 30.44
CA ALA A 56 -6.62 9.04 31.48
C ALA A 56 -7.76 10.03 31.15
N THR A 57 -8.10 10.21 29.87
CA THR A 57 -9.21 11.05 29.40
C THR A 57 -10.56 10.31 29.32
N GLY A 58 -10.65 9.07 29.83
CA GLY A 58 -11.91 8.33 29.94
C GLY A 58 -12.27 7.47 28.73
N GLY A 59 -11.29 6.92 28.01
CA GLY A 59 -11.46 5.86 27.00
C GLY A 59 -12.14 6.27 25.68
N GLY A 60 -12.82 7.42 25.65
CA GLY A 60 -13.58 7.88 24.48
C GLY A 60 -12.74 8.05 23.21
N ASP A 61 -11.47 8.47 23.33
CA ASP A 61 -10.58 8.62 22.18
C ASP A 61 -10.29 7.25 21.50
N VAL A 62 -10.13 6.20 22.31
CA VAL A 62 -9.88 4.83 21.81
C VAL A 62 -11.12 4.26 21.14
N GLU A 63 -12.28 4.40 21.77
CA GLU A 63 -13.56 3.95 21.21
C GLU A 63 -13.89 4.66 19.90
N GLU A 64 -13.65 5.98 19.81
CA GLU A 64 -13.87 6.74 18.57
C GLU A 64 -12.97 6.25 17.43
N MET A 65 -11.70 5.93 17.71
CA MET A 65 -10.80 5.37 16.71
C MET A 65 -11.24 3.98 16.25
N VAL A 66 -11.61 3.11 17.20
CA VAL A 66 -12.14 1.77 16.90
C VAL A 66 -13.35 1.88 15.99
N GLU A 67 -14.26 2.80 16.27
CA GLU A 67 -15.48 2.99 15.50
C GLU A 67 -15.17 3.46 14.07
N LYS A 68 -14.23 4.41 13.91
CA LYS A 68 -13.77 4.86 12.58
C LYS A 68 -13.12 3.74 11.78
N ILE A 69 -12.35 2.85 12.42
CA ILE A 69 -11.76 1.69 11.74
C ILE A 69 -12.87 0.73 11.30
N ALA A 70 -13.82 0.43 12.20
CA ALA A 70 -14.94 -0.44 11.91
C ALA A 70 -15.83 0.11 10.79
N ASP A 71 -16.09 1.43 10.75
CA ASP A 71 -16.80 2.10 9.66
C ASP A 71 -16.06 1.94 8.33
N GLY A 72 -14.75 2.22 8.29
CA GLY A 72 -13.94 2.04 7.09
C GLY A 72 -13.95 0.60 6.57
N LEU A 73 -13.83 -0.40 7.47
CA LEU A 73 -13.93 -1.82 7.09
C LEU A 73 -15.34 -2.19 6.60
N PHE A 74 -16.38 -1.64 7.23
CA PHE A 74 -17.77 -1.82 6.80
C PHE A 74 -17.96 -1.30 5.37
N HIS A 75 -17.43 -0.11 5.05
CA HIS A 75 -17.48 0.47 3.71
C HIS A 75 -16.80 -0.40 2.64
N VAL A 76 -15.65 -1.00 2.97
CA VAL A 76 -14.98 -1.97 2.07
C VAL A 76 -15.87 -3.19 1.83
N LEU A 77 -16.43 -3.79 2.88
CA LEU A 77 -17.27 -4.99 2.76
C LEU A 77 -18.60 -4.70 2.03
N ALA A 78 -19.20 -3.53 2.27
CA ALA A 78 -20.40 -3.07 1.58
C ALA A 78 -20.12 -2.88 0.08
N THR A 79 -18.98 -2.29 -0.28
CA THR A 79 -18.55 -2.14 -1.68
C THR A 79 -18.32 -3.48 -2.37
N LEU A 80 -17.74 -4.45 -1.66
CA LEU A 80 -17.53 -5.82 -2.16
C LEU A 80 -18.83 -6.65 -2.21
N GLY A 81 -19.88 -6.23 -1.50
CA GLY A 81 -21.14 -6.97 -1.40
C GLY A 81 -21.02 -8.32 -0.66
N VAL A 82 -20.09 -8.45 0.28
CA VAL A 82 -19.79 -9.72 0.98
C VAL A 82 -20.00 -9.64 2.49
N VAL A 83 -20.37 -10.77 3.10
CA VAL A 83 -20.49 -10.93 4.56
C VAL A 83 -19.43 -11.92 5.06
N PRO A 84 -18.30 -11.45 5.60
CA PRO A 84 -17.19 -12.32 5.96
C PRO A 84 -17.42 -13.05 7.29
N VAL A 85 -16.69 -14.15 7.50
CA VAL A 85 -16.43 -14.70 8.84
C VAL A 85 -15.29 -13.89 9.45
N ILE A 86 -15.53 -13.23 10.58
CA ILE A 86 -14.52 -12.38 11.24
C ILE A 86 -13.68 -13.22 12.22
N ARG A 87 -12.36 -13.07 12.19
CA ARG A 87 -11.42 -13.66 13.14
C ARG A 87 -10.38 -12.61 13.57
N CYS A 88 -10.05 -12.61 14.86
CA CYS A 88 -9.04 -11.70 15.43
C CYS A 88 -8.39 -12.35 16.67
N PRO A 89 -7.19 -11.90 17.07
CA PRO A 89 -6.66 -12.14 18.41
C PRO A 89 -7.57 -11.56 19.50
N VAL A 90 -7.51 -12.13 20.70
CA VAL A 90 -8.27 -11.66 21.88
C VAL A 90 -7.47 -10.65 22.71
N GLY A 91 -8.15 -9.72 23.37
CA GLY A 91 -7.58 -8.79 24.36
C GLY A 91 -6.96 -7.51 23.80
N GLY A 92 -7.23 -7.15 22.53
CA GLY A 92 -6.61 -6.01 21.85
C GLY A 92 -7.59 -5.15 21.05
N ALA A 93 -7.06 -4.12 20.37
CA ALA A 93 -7.88 -3.23 19.54
C ALA A 93 -8.49 -3.99 18.34
N ALA A 94 -7.84 -5.04 17.83
CA ALA A 94 -8.39 -5.91 16.81
C ALA A 94 -9.74 -6.54 17.22
N GLU A 95 -9.88 -6.95 18.48
CA GLU A 95 -11.14 -7.52 19.01
C GLU A 95 -12.23 -6.45 19.10
N MET A 96 -11.89 -5.25 19.60
CA MET A 96 -12.85 -4.14 19.70
C MET A 96 -13.39 -3.75 18.32
N VAL A 97 -12.51 -3.68 17.31
CA VAL A 97 -12.88 -3.43 15.91
C VAL A 97 -13.75 -4.55 15.36
N ALA A 98 -13.41 -5.82 15.63
CA ALA A 98 -14.17 -6.98 15.18
C ALA A 98 -15.61 -6.97 15.71
N VAL A 99 -15.80 -6.66 17.00
CA VAL A 99 -17.12 -6.59 17.66
C VAL A 99 -17.96 -5.44 17.12
N SER A 100 -17.37 -4.25 16.95
CA SER A 100 -18.06 -3.10 16.35
C SER A 100 -18.48 -3.39 14.90
N LEU A 101 -17.57 -3.96 14.10
CA LEU A 101 -17.85 -4.34 12.71
C LEU A 101 -18.96 -5.40 12.60
N ASP A 102 -18.94 -6.45 13.42
CA ASP A 102 -19.99 -7.48 13.46
C ASP A 102 -21.36 -6.86 13.78
N THR A 103 -21.40 -5.93 14.75
CA THR A 103 -22.64 -5.21 15.11
C THR A 103 -23.18 -4.39 13.93
N LYS A 104 -22.31 -3.67 13.21
CA LYS A 104 -22.67 -2.88 12.02
C LYS A 104 -23.18 -3.78 10.88
N LEU A 105 -22.48 -4.87 10.60
CA LEU A 105 -22.90 -5.83 9.57
C LEU A 105 -24.27 -6.44 9.88
N ARG A 106 -24.52 -6.87 11.13
CA ARG A 106 -25.83 -7.39 11.53
C ARG A 106 -26.93 -6.35 11.40
N HIS A 107 -26.65 -5.09 11.75
CA HIS A 107 -27.61 -4.00 11.58
C HIS A 107 -27.94 -3.76 10.11
N HIS A 108 -26.91 -3.66 9.26
CA HIS A 108 -27.08 -3.46 7.82
C HIS A 108 -27.84 -4.62 7.17
N LEU A 109 -27.53 -5.87 7.53
CA LEU A 109 -28.24 -7.04 7.02
C LEU A 109 -29.72 -7.03 7.42
N ARG A 110 -30.07 -6.56 8.61
CA ARG A 110 -31.48 -6.41 9.01
C ARG A 110 -32.19 -5.34 8.19
N LEU A 111 -31.52 -4.23 7.87
CA LEU A 111 -32.08 -3.19 7.00
C LEU A 111 -32.28 -3.70 5.57
N LEU A 112 -31.30 -4.39 5.00
CA LEU A 112 -31.42 -5.01 3.68
C LEU A 112 -32.51 -6.07 3.64
N SER A 113 -32.59 -6.93 4.67
CA SER A 113 -33.67 -7.93 4.79
C SER A 113 -35.06 -7.29 4.82
N PHE A 114 -35.17 -6.07 5.37
CA PHE A 114 -36.41 -5.30 5.39
C PHE A 114 -36.77 -4.68 4.02
N VAL A 115 -35.77 -4.44 3.18
CA VAL A 115 -35.94 -3.86 1.83
C VAL A 115 -36.11 -4.95 0.77
N GLN A 116 -35.59 -6.16 1.03
CA GLN A 116 -35.39 -7.22 0.04
C GLN A 116 -36.30 -8.43 0.26
N GLU A 117 -37.59 -8.21 0.56
CA GLU A 117 -38.61 -9.28 0.52
C GLU A 117 -38.85 -9.87 -0.90
N GLN A 118 -38.14 -9.41 -1.94
CA GLN A 118 -38.44 -9.79 -3.33
C GLN A 118 -37.31 -10.42 -4.16
N GLN A 119 -36.06 -10.54 -3.73
CA GLN A 119 -35.02 -11.10 -4.60
C GLN A 119 -33.99 -12.01 -3.88
N GLN A 120 -34.13 -13.31 -4.20
CA GLN A 120 -33.17 -14.42 -4.23
C GLN A 120 -32.33 -14.71 -2.97
N SER A 121 -32.51 -15.93 -2.47
CA SER A 121 -31.69 -16.62 -1.49
C SER A 121 -30.22 -16.69 -1.93
N HIS A 122 -29.36 -15.90 -1.28
CA HIS A 122 -27.90 -15.91 -1.42
C HIS A 122 -27.21 -17.04 -0.63
N ASP A 123 -27.93 -18.09 -0.24
CA ASP A 123 -27.48 -19.11 0.75
C ASP A 123 -26.27 -19.96 0.30
N ASP A 124 -25.85 -19.91 -0.96
CA ASP A 124 -24.77 -20.75 -1.50
C ASP A 124 -23.46 -19.99 -1.83
N LEU A 125 -23.34 -18.70 -1.55
CA LEU A 125 -22.07 -17.99 -1.78
C LEU A 125 -21.07 -18.30 -0.65
N PRO A 126 -19.83 -18.74 -0.97
CA PRO A 126 -18.82 -18.99 0.05
C PRO A 126 -18.49 -17.69 0.79
N ARG A 127 -18.69 -17.68 2.11
CA ARG A 127 -18.37 -16.52 2.94
C ARG A 127 -16.85 -16.36 3.05
N PRO A 128 -16.28 -15.20 2.68
CA PRO A 128 -14.85 -14.97 2.81
C PRO A 128 -14.43 -14.88 4.28
N LEU A 129 -13.16 -15.14 4.57
CA LEU A 129 -12.58 -14.95 5.90
C LEU A 129 -11.97 -13.54 5.99
N LEU A 130 -12.36 -12.78 7.02
CA LEU A 130 -11.72 -11.52 7.39
C LEU A 130 -10.90 -11.72 8.66
N CYS A 131 -9.58 -11.62 8.55
CA CYS A 131 -8.67 -11.64 9.69
C CYS A 131 -8.24 -10.22 10.06
N ILE A 132 -8.43 -9.84 11.33
CA ILE A 132 -8.03 -8.53 11.87
C ILE A 132 -6.89 -8.77 12.87
N PHE A 133 -5.78 -8.05 12.69
CA PHE A 133 -4.59 -8.17 13.53
C PHE A 133 -4.15 -6.80 14.05
N ASP A 134 -3.67 -6.77 15.29
CA ASP A 134 -2.91 -5.65 15.83
C ASP A 134 -1.49 -5.65 15.28
N ARG A 135 -0.90 -4.46 15.05
CA ARG A 135 0.49 -4.34 14.56
C ARG A 135 1.51 -5.00 15.50
N ASN A 136 1.17 -5.12 16.79
CA ASN A 136 1.98 -5.80 17.81
C ASN A 136 2.27 -7.27 17.48
N PHE A 137 1.47 -7.91 16.61
CA PHE A 137 1.73 -9.27 16.15
C PHE A 137 3.10 -9.43 15.49
N ASP A 138 3.57 -8.40 14.78
CA ASP A 138 4.88 -8.38 14.14
C ASP A 138 5.34 -6.94 13.98
N LEU A 139 6.17 -6.41 14.88
CA LEU A 139 6.66 -5.02 14.75
C LEU A 139 7.81 -4.91 13.75
N ALA A 140 8.59 -5.98 13.58
CA ALA A 140 9.80 -5.97 12.77
C ALA A 140 9.50 -5.73 11.30
N VAL A 141 8.44 -6.34 10.76
CA VAL A 141 8.05 -6.15 9.34
C VAL A 141 7.72 -4.68 9.02
N GLY A 142 7.25 -3.89 9.99
CA GLY A 142 6.94 -2.47 9.78
C GLY A 142 8.18 -1.57 9.71
N ILE A 143 9.36 -2.06 10.12
CA ILE A 143 10.58 -1.27 10.23
C ILE A 143 11.78 -1.91 9.52
N GLN A 144 11.71 -3.16 9.07
CA GLN A 144 12.80 -3.79 8.32
C GLN A 144 13.05 -3.09 6.98
N HIS A 145 14.31 -3.08 6.54
CA HIS A 145 14.64 -2.77 5.16
C HIS A 145 14.26 -3.96 4.29
N ASP A 146 13.59 -3.68 3.18
CA ASP A 146 13.18 -4.68 2.21
C ASP A 146 13.79 -4.30 0.87
N PHE A 147 14.41 -5.27 0.21
CA PHE A 147 15.22 -5.06 -0.99
C PHE A 147 14.44 -5.31 -2.29
N ARG A 148 13.14 -5.62 -2.17
CA ARG A 148 12.22 -5.68 -3.31
C ARG A 148 11.87 -4.29 -3.81
N TYR A 149 11.54 -4.21 -5.09
CA TYR A 149 11.40 -2.94 -5.79
C TYR A 149 10.36 -2.01 -5.17
N ARG A 150 9.15 -2.49 -4.93
CA ARG A 150 8.08 -1.65 -4.40
C ARG A 150 8.33 -1.18 -2.96
N PRO A 151 8.73 -2.05 -2.01
CA PRO A 151 9.14 -1.59 -0.68
C PRO A 151 10.26 -0.54 -0.72
N LEU A 152 11.29 -0.73 -1.55
CA LEU A 152 12.37 0.26 -1.71
C LEU A 152 11.86 1.61 -2.23
N VAL A 153 10.96 1.59 -3.23
CA VAL A 153 10.33 2.82 -3.74
C VAL A 153 9.53 3.50 -2.62
N HIS A 154 8.75 2.75 -1.85
CA HIS A 154 7.97 3.32 -0.76
C HIS A 154 8.87 3.92 0.34
N ASP A 155 9.88 3.18 0.79
CA ASP A 155 10.75 3.56 1.90
C ASP A 155 11.68 4.74 1.55
N LEU A 156 12.24 4.76 0.33
CA LEU A 156 13.25 5.74 -0.07
C LEU A 156 12.67 6.97 -0.80
N LEU A 157 11.55 6.82 -1.51
CA LEU A 157 10.93 7.90 -2.28
C LEU A 157 9.58 8.38 -1.69
N GLY A 158 9.05 7.70 -0.67
CA GLY A 158 7.85 8.13 0.05
C GLY A 158 6.58 8.02 -0.79
N LEU A 159 6.31 6.84 -1.33
CA LEU A 159 5.12 6.57 -2.15
C LEU A 159 3.83 6.85 -1.35
N LYS A 160 3.04 7.83 -1.80
CA LYS A 160 1.76 8.23 -1.18
C LYS A 160 0.68 8.36 -2.23
N LEU A 161 -0.42 7.61 -2.07
CA LEU A 161 -1.50 7.54 -3.05
C LEU A 161 -0.96 7.27 -4.45
N ASN A 162 -0.09 6.25 -4.56
CA ASN A 162 0.58 5.86 -5.79
C ASN A 162 1.42 6.98 -6.46
N GLY A 163 1.73 8.06 -5.74
CA GLY A 163 2.53 9.17 -6.22
C GLY A 163 3.82 9.35 -5.44
N LEU A 164 4.89 9.74 -6.14
CA LEU A 164 6.20 10.04 -5.56
C LEU A 164 6.85 11.25 -6.24
N VAL A 165 7.91 11.76 -5.61
CA VAL A 165 8.78 12.79 -6.20
C VAL A 165 10.22 12.35 -6.01
N ILE A 166 11.00 12.32 -7.09
CA ILE A 166 12.43 11.99 -7.00
C ILE A 166 13.20 13.24 -6.53
N PRO A 167 13.89 13.19 -5.37
CA PRO A 167 14.69 14.31 -4.89
C PRO A 167 15.77 14.71 -5.90
N GLY A 168 15.90 16.01 -6.17
CA GLY A 168 16.91 16.54 -7.10
C GLY A 168 16.55 16.46 -8.58
N ALA A 169 15.49 15.74 -8.97
CA ALA A 169 14.89 15.85 -10.29
C ALA A 169 13.96 17.09 -10.36
N GLN A 170 13.51 17.47 -11.57
CA GLN A 170 12.41 18.44 -11.68
C GLN A 170 11.27 18.01 -10.75
N LYS A 171 10.69 18.95 -9.98
CA LYS A 171 9.64 18.71 -8.95
C LYS A 171 8.30 18.17 -9.51
N LYS A 172 8.34 17.42 -10.60
CA LYS A 172 7.18 16.77 -11.19
C LYS A 172 6.85 15.53 -10.36
N LYS A 173 5.61 15.47 -9.89
CA LYS A 173 5.07 14.27 -9.23
C LYS A 173 4.93 13.16 -10.27
N ILE A 174 5.52 12.02 -9.98
CA ILE A 174 5.42 10.79 -10.78
C ILE A 174 4.34 9.94 -10.12
N PHE A 175 3.39 9.45 -10.92
CA PHE A 175 2.38 8.50 -10.48
C PHE A 175 2.74 7.13 -11.04
N LEU A 176 2.72 6.13 -10.16
CA LEU A 176 2.94 4.71 -10.44
C LEU A 176 1.59 4.02 -10.40
N ASP A 177 1.03 3.78 -11.57
CA ASP A 177 -0.33 3.25 -11.68
C ASP A 177 -0.30 1.73 -11.71
N THR A 178 -1.27 1.10 -11.05
CA THR A 178 -1.49 -0.35 -11.11
C THR A 178 -2.47 -0.75 -12.21
N SER A 179 -2.99 0.22 -12.95
CA SER A 179 -3.75 -0.02 -14.17
C SER A 179 -2.84 -0.24 -15.39
N SER A 180 -3.43 -0.65 -16.52
CA SER A 180 -2.77 -0.79 -17.84
C SER A 180 -1.99 0.45 -18.34
N SER A 181 -2.05 1.57 -17.62
CA SER A 181 -1.28 2.77 -17.94
C SER A 181 0.22 2.62 -17.65
N ASP A 182 0.62 1.72 -16.74
CA ASP A 182 2.01 1.40 -16.42
C ASP A 182 2.20 -0.14 -16.33
N PRO A 183 2.49 -0.80 -17.46
CA PRO A 183 2.65 -2.26 -17.50
C PRO A 183 3.84 -2.77 -16.68
N PHE A 184 4.87 -1.94 -16.47
CA PHE A 184 6.05 -2.34 -15.72
C PHE A 184 5.70 -2.42 -14.22
N TRP A 185 5.04 -1.40 -13.69
CA TRP A 185 4.56 -1.37 -12.31
C TRP A 185 3.38 -2.31 -12.05
N SER A 186 2.53 -2.56 -13.05
CA SER A 186 1.39 -3.47 -12.92
C SER A 186 1.76 -4.96 -13.07
N SER A 187 3.03 -5.27 -13.33
CA SER A 187 3.52 -6.65 -13.51
C SER A 187 4.06 -7.25 -12.20
N ALA A 188 4.52 -8.50 -12.26
CA ALA A 188 5.22 -9.14 -11.15
C ALA A 188 6.52 -8.40 -10.72
N ASN A 189 7.01 -7.44 -11.52
CA ASN A 189 8.26 -6.73 -11.27
C ASN A 189 8.27 -5.94 -9.95
N THR A 190 7.12 -5.51 -9.42
CA THR A 190 7.05 -4.81 -8.13
C THR A 190 7.50 -5.66 -6.95
N SER A 191 7.36 -6.97 -7.07
CA SER A 191 7.67 -7.95 -6.02
C SER A 191 9.04 -8.59 -6.19
N LEU A 192 9.74 -8.29 -7.28
CA LEU A 192 11.09 -8.80 -7.53
C LEU A 192 12.14 -8.07 -6.67
N GLU A 193 13.24 -8.76 -6.42
CA GLU A 193 14.43 -8.18 -5.79
C GLU A 193 15.05 -7.13 -6.70
N PHE A 194 15.59 -6.05 -6.12
CA PHE A 194 16.12 -4.92 -6.87
C PHE A 194 17.13 -5.29 -8.00
N PRO A 195 18.06 -6.24 -7.81
CA PRO A 195 18.97 -6.64 -8.89
C PRO A 195 18.23 -7.26 -10.09
N GLN A 196 17.14 -7.98 -9.87
CA GLN A 196 16.33 -8.55 -10.95
C GLN A 196 15.57 -7.44 -11.69
N VAL A 197 15.04 -6.46 -10.96
CA VAL A 197 14.37 -5.30 -11.57
C VAL A 197 15.31 -4.49 -12.45
N ALA A 198 16.57 -4.32 -12.05
CA ALA A 198 17.57 -3.66 -12.89
C ALA A 198 17.75 -4.40 -14.24
N SER A 199 17.82 -5.74 -14.20
CA SER A 199 17.89 -6.58 -15.41
C SER A 199 16.65 -6.46 -16.29
N GLU A 200 15.45 -6.44 -15.69
CA GLU A 200 14.19 -6.28 -16.44
C GLU A 200 14.08 -4.90 -17.11
N ILE A 201 14.53 -3.83 -16.43
CA ILE A 201 14.59 -2.48 -17.03
C ILE A 201 15.55 -2.48 -18.23
N GLU A 202 16.71 -3.12 -18.11
CA GLU A 202 17.67 -3.22 -19.21
C GLU A 202 17.11 -4.04 -20.38
N ALA A 203 16.44 -5.15 -20.11
CA ALA A 203 15.78 -5.97 -21.13
C ALA A 203 14.70 -5.19 -21.88
N HIS A 204 13.85 -4.44 -21.16
CA HIS A 204 12.82 -3.58 -21.75
C HIS A 204 13.43 -2.45 -22.59
N LEU A 205 14.49 -1.81 -22.11
CA LEU A 205 15.20 -0.76 -22.84
C LEU A 205 15.82 -1.29 -24.13
N ASN A 206 16.44 -2.48 -24.08
CA ASN A 206 17.05 -3.11 -25.24
C ASN A 206 16.00 -3.55 -26.28
N LYS A 207 14.88 -4.12 -25.82
CA LYS A 207 13.76 -4.47 -26.69
C LYS A 207 13.21 -3.23 -27.40
N TYR A 208 12.98 -2.14 -26.67
CA TYR A 208 12.52 -0.88 -27.26
C TYR A 208 13.49 -0.35 -28.33
N LYS A 209 14.81 -0.40 -28.08
CA LYS A 209 15.81 0.00 -29.09
C LYS A 209 15.74 -0.86 -30.35
N GLN A 210 15.56 -2.17 -30.20
CA GLN A 210 15.40 -3.09 -31.33
C GLN A 210 14.14 -2.78 -32.13
N ASP A 211 13.01 -2.57 -31.46
CA ASP A 211 11.72 -2.23 -32.10
C ASP A 211 11.85 -0.92 -32.90
N VAL A 212 12.50 0.12 -32.35
CA VAL A 212 12.76 1.39 -33.05
C VAL A 212 13.66 1.22 -34.27
N GLU A 213 14.72 0.40 -34.17
CA GLU A 213 15.60 0.10 -35.30
C GLU A 213 14.86 -0.65 -36.42
N GLU A 214 13.98 -1.59 -36.09
CA GLU A 214 13.18 -2.34 -37.06
C GLU A 214 12.18 -1.44 -37.80
N VAL A 215 11.49 -0.56 -37.08
CA VAL A 215 10.61 0.46 -37.68
C VAL A 215 11.41 1.37 -38.60
N SER A 216 12.58 1.85 -38.15
CA SER A 216 13.44 2.74 -38.95
C SER A 216 13.90 2.09 -40.26
N ARG A 217 14.35 0.82 -40.20
CA ARG A 217 14.72 0.04 -41.39
C ARG A 217 13.53 -0.17 -42.33
N SER A 218 12.35 -0.42 -41.79
CA SER A 218 11.13 -0.62 -42.58
C SER A 218 10.72 0.67 -43.30
N THR A 219 10.87 1.84 -42.68
CA THR A 219 10.65 3.14 -43.35
C THR A 219 11.69 3.43 -44.44
N ASP A 220 12.97 3.09 -44.24
CA ASP A 220 14.02 3.30 -45.25
C ASP A 220 13.82 2.42 -46.49
N LEU A 221 13.27 1.21 -46.34
CA LEU A 221 12.92 0.31 -47.45
C LEU A 221 11.69 0.77 -48.27
N ILE A 222 10.84 1.64 -47.69
CA ILE A 222 9.65 2.22 -48.35
C ILE A 222 9.99 3.55 -49.05
N GLY A 223 11.22 4.06 -48.90
CA GLY A 223 11.76 5.28 -49.49
C GLY A 223 11.93 5.30 -51.02
N GLY A 224 11.11 4.54 -51.75
CA GLY A 224 11.02 4.51 -53.21
C GLY A 224 9.61 4.81 -53.72
N GLY A 225 9.20 6.09 -53.73
CA GLY A 225 8.45 6.63 -54.87
C GLY A 225 6.92 6.76 -54.84
N ASN A 226 6.21 6.92 -53.72
CA ASN A 226 4.79 7.36 -53.79
C ASN A 226 4.34 8.26 -52.63
N THR A 227 4.14 9.55 -52.92
CA THR A 227 3.79 10.63 -51.98
C THR A 227 2.43 10.50 -51.27
N LYS A 228 1.57 9.54 -51.65
CA LYS A 228 0.33 9.21 -50.92
C LYS A 228 0.55 8.25 -49.75
N HIS A 229 1.50 7.33 -49.86
CA HIS A 229 1.83 6.39 -48.78
C HIS A 229 2.65 7.07 -47.66
N LEU A 230 3.33 8.17 -47.98
CA LEU A 230 4.03 9.01 -47.00
C LEU A 230 3.09 9.68 -46.00
N MET A 231 1.88 10.10 -46.40
CA MET A 231 0.95 10.74 -45.46
C MET A 231 0.36 9.72 -44.46
N ASP A 232 0.13 8.49 -44.91
CA ASP A 232 -0.32 7.39 -44.06
C ASP A 232 0.82 6.77 -43.23
N SER A 233 2.05 6.77 -43.74
CA SER A 233 3.24 6.30 -43.01
C SER A 233 3.81 7.31 -42.01
N VAL A 234 3.57 8.60 -42.21
CA VAL A 234 3.85 9.65 -41.21
C VAL A 234 2.76 9.68 -40.13
N ASN A 235 1.52 9.27 -40.45
CA ASN A 235 0.46 9.02 -39.45
C ASN A 235 0.57 7.63 -38.78
N SER A 236 1.34 6.69 -39.35
CA SER A 236 1.69 5.40 -38.73
C SER A 236 2.96 5.46 -37.90
N LEU A 237 3.52 6.65 -37.67
CA LEU A 237 4.44 6.85 -36.57
C LEU A 237 3.69 6.51 -35.28
N PRO A 238 4.25 5.66 -34.41
CA PRO A 238 3.62 5.22 -33.17
C PRO A 238 3.66 6.36 -32.15
N ASP A 239 2.88 7.40 -32.40
CA ASP A 239 3.09 8.71 -31.79
C ASP A 239 2.56 8.82 -30.35
N LEU A 240 1.83 7.79 -29.88
CA LEU A 240 1.27 7.73 -28.53
C LEU A 240 1.68 6.48 -27.77
N THR A 241 1.66 5.29 -28.40
CA THR A 241 2.04 4.04 -27.72
C THR A 241 3.54 3.99 -27.44
N ASP A 242 4.39 4.29 -28.42
CA ASP A 242 5.84 4.25 -28.23
C ASP A 242 6.30 5.43 -27.38
N ARG A 243 5.69 6.62 -27.53
CA ARG A 243 5.94 7.74 -26.62
C ARG A 243 5.59 7.39 -25.18
N LYS A 244 4.46 6.70 -24.95
CA LYS A 244 4.06 6.25 -23.61
C LYS A 244 5.02 5.19 -23.07
N GLN A 245 5.43 4.23 -23.89
CA GLN A 245 6.41 3.21 -23.52
C GLN A 245 7.78 3.80 -23.15
N VAL A 246 8.26 4.80 -23.91
CA VAL A 246 9.48 5.55 -23.56
C VAL A 246 9.32 6.26 -22.23
N ILE A 247 8.20 6.96 -22.05
CA ILE A 247 7.90 7.66 -20.80
C ILE A 247 7.89 6.68 -19.61
N ASP A 248 7.32 5.48 -19.77
CA ASP A 248 7.25 4.47 -18.72
C ASP A 248 8.63 3.86 -18.41
N ILE A 249 9.41 3.50 -19.43
CA ILE A 249 10.80 3.03 -19.27
C ILE A 249 11.66 4.10 -18.60
N ASP A 250 11.54 5.37 -19.01
CA ASP A 250 12.28 6.49 -18.43
C ASP A 250 11.90 6.72 -16.97
N LYS A 251 10.62 6.60 -16.60
CA LYS A 251 10.18 6.68 -15.19
C LYS A 251 10.91 5.65 -14.34
N HIS A 252 10.85 4.36 -14.72
CA HIS A 252 11.45 3.29 -13.92
C HIS A 252 12.97 3.32 -13.93
N THR A 253 13.58 3.74 -15.04
CA THR A 253 15.03 3.95 -15.13
C THR A 253 15.50 5.05 -14.18
N ASN A 254 14.79 6.18 -14.13
CA ASN A 254 15.10 7.28 -13.20
C ASN A 254 14.92 6.84 -11.74
N ILE A 255 13.84 6.12 -11.43
CA ILE A 255 13.61 5.55 -10.10
C ILE A 255 14.75 4.60 -9.73
N ALA A 256 15.06 3.61 -10.58
CA ALA A 256 16.10 2.63 -10.31
C ALA A 256 17.48 3.27 -10.15
N THR A 257 17.79 4.29 -10.94
CA THR A 257 19.04 5.05 -10.81
C THR A 257 19.13 5.75 -9.45
N PHE A 258 18.05 6.39 -9.01
CA PHE A 258 17.97 7.02 -7.68
C PHE A 258 18.12 5.99 -6.55
N LEU A 259 17.38 4.87 -6.63
CA LEU A 259 17.45 3.79 -5.64
C LEU A 259 18.86 3.22 -5.56
N LEU A 260 19.52 2.94 -6.69
CA LEU A 260 20.89 2.44 -6.73
C LEU A 260 21.87 3.42 -6.05
N GLY A 261 21.68 4.72 -6.26
CA GLY A 261 22.45 5.77 -5.57
C GLY A 261 22.28 5.68 -4.05
N GLN A 262 21.04 5.63 -3.57
CA GLN A 262 20.72 5.53 -2.14
C GLN A 262 21.23 4.23 -1.51
N ILE A 263 21.10 3.09 -2.20
CA ILE A 263 21.61 1.79 -1.75
C ILE A 263 23.13 1.87 -1.54
N LYS A 264 23.87 2.41 -2.52
CA LYS A 264 25.34 2.53 -2.44
C LYS A 264 25.80 3.53 -1.38
N GLU A 265 25.11 4.66 -1.26
CA GLU A 265 25.45 5.71 -0.30
C GLU A 265 25.24 5.26 1.15
N ARG A 266 24.15 4.54 1.40
CA ARG A 266 23.75 4.10 2.75
C ARG A 266 24.16 2.66 3.08
N SER A 267 24.64 1.89 2.10
CA SER A 267 24.94 0.46 2.22
C SER A 267 23.74 -0.35 2.71
N LEU A 268 22.57 -0.12 2.10
CA LEU A 268 21.30 -0.75 2.48
C LEU A 268 21.30 -2.28 2.29
N ASP A 269 22.14 -2.78 1.39
CA ASP A 269 22.40 -4.20 1.18
C ASP A 269 22.91 -4.89 2.47
N VAL A 270 23.77 -4.20 3.23
CA VAL A 270 24.31 -4.71 4.50
C VAL A 270 23.23 -4.79 5.58
N TYR A 271 22.39 -3.74 5.68
CA TYR A 271 21.26 -3.72 6.63
C TYR A 271 20.28 -4.84 6.33
N THR A 272 19.77 -4.90 5.09
CA THR A 272 18.76 -5.88 4.68
C THR A 272 19.24 -7.32 4.88
N THR A 273 20.49 -7.63 4.48
CA THR A 273 21.06 -8.98 4.65
C THR A 273 21.09 -9.40 6.11
N LYS A 274 21.54 -8.49 6.99
CA LYS A 274 21.66 -8.78 8.42
C LYS A 274 20.31 -8.84 9.12
N GLU A 275 19.38 -7.95 8.77
CA GLU A 275 18.00 -7.94 9.30
C GLU A 275 17.26 -9.24 8.93
N ASN A 276 17.32 -9.65 7.66
CA ASN A 276 16.72 -10.91 7.21
C ASN A 276 17.32 -12.13 7.94
N ALA A 277 18.64 -12.13 8.19
CA ALA A 277 19.30 -13.20 8.94
C ALA A 277 18.84 -13.26 10.42
N MET A 278 18.55 -12.13 11.05
CA MET A 278 17.95 -12.08 12.39
C MET A 278 16.54 -12.66 12.39
N MET A 279 15.72 -12.30 11.40
CA MET A 279 14.29 -12.64 11.36
C MET A 279 14.01 -14.11 10.99
N MET A 280 14.89 -14.78 10.24
CA MET A 280 14.71 -16.19 9.84
C MET A 280 15.11 -17.22 10.93
N GLY A 281 15.37 -16.80 12.17
CA GLY A 281 15.38 -17.68 13.35
C GLY A 281 16.64 -18.53 13.56
N GLY A 282 17.81 -18.14 13.01
CA GLY A 282 19.04 -18.94 13.16
C GLY A 282 20.31 -18.18 13.52
N ALA A 283 20.43 -16.89 13.17
CA ALA A 283 21.63 -16.12 13.41
C ALA A 283 21.37 -15.07 14.49
N ARG A 284 21.70 -15.42 15.75
CA ARG A 284 21.97 -14.39 16.76
C ARG A 284 23.13 -13.57 16.22
N ILE A 285 22.86 -12.35 15.75
CA ILE A 285 23.95 -11.43 15.47
C ILE A 285 24.68 -11.24 16.80
N ASN A 286 25.96 -11.61 16.82
CA ASN A 286 26.76 -11.44 18.02
C ASN A 286 26.76 -9.95 18.36
N LEU A 287 26.66 -9.60 19.63
CA LEU A 287 26.71 -8.20 20.08
C LEU A 287 27.94 -7.44 19.52
N SER A 288 29.01 -8.16 19.15
CA SER A 288 30.20 -7.63 18.47
C SER A 288 29.94 -7.04 17.08
N ASP A 289 28.92 -7.52 16.36
CA ASP A 289 28.58 -7.09 15.00
C ASP A 289 27.65 -5.87 14.98
N LEU A 290 26.98 -5.58 16.10
CA LEU A 290 26.11 -4.41 16.22
C LEU A 290 26.92 -3.09 16.14
N PRO A 291 28.01 -2.90 16.92
CA PRO A 291 28.87 -1.72 16.79
C PRO A 291 29.48 -1.53 15.40
N SER A 292 29.78 -2.61 14.67
CA SER A 292 30.36 -2.50 13.33
C SER A 292 29.35 -1.96 12.32
N VAL A 293 28.09 -2.41 12.38
CA VAL A 293 27.00 -1.88 11.54
C VAL A 293 26.65 -0.45 11.93
N LEU A 294 26.54 -0.15 13.22
CA LEU A 294 26.21 1.21 13.69
C LEU A 294 27.30 2.25 13.35
N LYS A 295 28.56 1.82 13.20
CA LYS A 295 29.67 2.66 12.73
C LYS A 295 29.77 2.75 11.20
N SER A 296 29.05 1.89 10.47
CA SER A 296 29.06 1.87 9.02
C SER A 296 28.26 3.03 8.41
N LYS A 297 28.15 3.04 7.08
CA LYS A 297 27.30 3.97 6.32
C LYS A 297 25.82 3.82 6.70
N GLY A 298 25.00 4.74 6.23
CA GLY A 298 23.56 4.77 6.53
C GLY A 298 23.16 5.96 7.39
N THR A 299 21.87 6.27 7.34
CA THR A 299 21.28 7.39 8.06
C THR A 299 21.11 7.06 9.55
N LYS A 300 20.78 8.07 10.36
CA LYS A 300 20.41 7.85 11.77
C LYS A 300 19.20 6.92 11.88
N MET A 301 18.26 7.00 10.94
CA MET A 301 17.07 6.15 10.91
C MET A 301 17.41 4.71 10.57
N ASP A 302 18.30 4.45 9.62
CA ASP A 302 18.71 3.08 9.26
C ASP A 302 19.33 2.36 10.47
N LYS A 303 20.20 3.07 11.17
CA LYS A 303 20.87 2.60 12.38
C LYS A 303 19.89 2.34 13.52
N LEU A 304 18.89 3.22 13.67
CA LEU A 304 17.85 3.06 14.69
C LEU A 304 16.96 1.84 14.38
N ARG A 305 16.48 1.71 13.13
CA ARG A 305 15.69 0.56 12.67
C ARG A 305 16.43 -0.74 12.92
N PHE A 306 17.70 -0.81 12.51
CA PHE A 306 18.56 -1.96 12.74
C PHE A 306 18.69 -2.32 14.23
N ALA A 307 18.88 -1.33 15.09
CA ALA A 307 18.97 -1.55 16.53
C ALA A 307 17.64 -2.06 17.13
N ILE A 308 16.50 -1.54 16.66
CA ILE A 308 15.18 -2.02 17.10
C ILE A 308 14.93 -3.45 16.63
N ILE A 309 15.23 -3.77 15.37
CA ILE A 309 15.09 -5.13 14.83
C ILE A 309 15.97 -6.11 15.61
N TYR A 310 17.21 -5.71 15.91
CA TYR A 310 18.07 -6.49 16.78
C TYR A 310 17.40 -6.75 18.14
N LEU A 311 16.86 -5.73 18.81
CA LEU A 311 16.16 -5.91 20.09
C LEU A 311 14.92 -6.79 19.98
N LEU A 312 14.13 -6.67 18.90
CA LEU A 312 12.96 -7.52 18.65
C LEU A 312 13.34 -8.97 18.33
N SER A 313 14.54 -9.20 17.79
CA SER A 313 15.08 -10.54 17.52
C SER A 313 15.70 -11.21 18.75
N LEU A 314 16.00 -10.45 19.80
CA LEU A 314 16.39 -11.02 21.08
C LEU A 314 15.13 -11.60 21.71
N ASP A 315 15.07 -12.92 21.84
CA ASP A 315 13.98 -13.61 22.55
C ASP A 315 13.60 -12.80 23.80
N THR A 316 12.36 -12.29 23.86
CA THR A 316 11.82 -11.82 25.13
C THR A 316 11.73 -13.05 26.02
N PRO A 317 12.50 -13.16 27.12
CA PRO A 317 12.26 -14.24 28.06
C PRO A 317 10.81 -14.14 28.51
N ASP A 318 10.09 -15.27 28.48
CA ASP A 318 8.69 -15.38 28.90
C ASP A 318 8.47 -14.62 30.21
N LEU A 319 7.86 -13.44 30.13
CA LEU A 319 7.47 -12.65 31.30
C LEU A 319 6.39 -13.37 32.15
N GLU A 320 5.84 -14.46 31.63
CA GLU A 320 4.88 -15.34 32.31
C GLU A 320 5.56 -16.37 33.24
N ALA A 321 6.83 -16.74 33.01
CA ALA A 321 7.52 -17.77 33.80
C ALA A 321 7.94 -17.30 35.22
N ASN A 322 7.83 -16.00 35.52
CA ASN A 322 8.20 -15.43 36.83
C ASN A 322 7.00 -15.17 37.76
N LYS A 323 5.78 -15.61 37.41
CA LYS A 323 4.61 -15.49 38.30
C LYS A 323 4.40 -16.69 39.23
N GLU A 324 5.16 -17.77 39.10
CA GLU A 324 5.05 -18.95 39.99
C GLU A 324 6.07 -18.98 41.16
N ASN A 325 6.87 -17.93 41.36
CA ASN A 325 7.87 -17.89 42.43
C ASN A 325 7.78 -16.64 43.33
N ILE A 326 6.56 -16.15 43.63
CA ILE A 326 6.30 -15.23 44.75
C ILE A 326 5.07 -15.69 45.52
#